data_AF-A0A3B9CYJ6-F1
#
_entry.id   AF-A0A3B9CYJ6-F1
#
_cell.length_a   1.000
_cell.length_b   1.000
_cell.length_c   1.000
_cell.angle_alpha   90.00
_cell.angle_beta   90.00
_cell.angle_gamma   90.00
#
_symmetry.space_group_name_H-M   'P 1'
#
loop_
_entity.id
_entity.type
_entity.pdbx_description
1 polymer ?
#
loop_
_entity_poly.entity_id
_entity_poly.type
_entity_poly.pdbx_seq_one_letter_code
_entity_poly.pdbx_strand_id
1 'polypeptide(L)'
;TLGDLLRQTAESELLILRRAINSNDTDTFRRSTHKLRGTMGQICAPLAVQLVEEIRNAYVHNLEKATSLKQVDNLEAEIDRVCSALDEIAGERSNGRG
;
A
#
# COMPACT_ATOMS: atom_id res chain seq x y z
N THR A 1 -4.73 10.27 -13.28
CA THR A 1 -6.07 10.00 -12.72
C THR A 1 -5.99 9.92 -11.20
N LEU A 2 -7.11 9.67 -10.49
CA LEU A 2 -7.06 9.32 -9.06
C LEU A 2 -6.20 8.07 -8.83
N GLY A 3 -6.26 7.10 -9.76
CA GLY A 3 -5.40 5.91 -9.79
C GLY A 3 -3.91 6.28 -9.85
N ASP A 4 -3.49 7.17 -10.75
CA ASP A 4 -2.08 7.59 -10.83
C ASP A 4 -1.56 8.29 -9.56
N LEU A 5 -2.38 9.16 -8.96
CA LEU A 5 -2.00 9.86 -7.72
C LEU A 5 -1.87 8.86 -6.55
N LEU A 6 -2.78 7.90 -6.47
CA LEU A 6 -2.72 6.82 -5.50
C LEU A 6 -1.46 5.97 -5.72
N ARG A 7 -1.19 5.57 -6.96
CA ARG A 7 -0.02 4.77 -7.33
C ARG A 7 1.28 5.45 -6.92
N GLN A 8 1.47 6.72 -7.31
CA GLN A 8 2.68 7.48 -6.93
C GLN A 8 2.85 7.62 -5.41
N THR A 9 1.74 7.90 -4.70
CA THR A 9 1.78 8.05 -3.23
C THR A 9 2.13 6.72 -2.57
N ALA A 10 1.52 5.63 -3.03
CA ALA A 10 1.70 4.31 -2.47
C ALA A 10 3.09 3.74 -2.77
N GLU A 11 3.60 3.88 -4.00
CA GLU A 11 4.96 3.48 -4.39
C GLU A 11 6.03 4.20 -3.56
N SER A 12 5.86 5.51 -3.34
CA SER A 12 6.76 6.30 -2.50
C SER A 12 6.82 5.78 -1.06
N GLU A 13 5.64 5.51 -0.46
CA GLU A 13 5.57 4.97 0.90
C GLU A 13 6.04 3.51 0.98
N LEU A 14 5.79 2.67 -0.02
CA LEU A 14 6.32 1.30 -0.09
C LEU A 14 7.85 1.31 -0.14
N LEU A 15 8.47 2.23 -0.91
CA LEU A 15 9.92 2.37 -0.94
C LEU A 15 10.48 2.79 0.43
N ILE A 16 9.84 3.74 1.10
CA ILE A 16 10.19 4.16 2.46
C ILE A 16 10.08 2.98 3.42
N LEU A 17 8.99 2.21 3.34
CA LEU A 17 8.74 1.05 4.16
C LEU A 17 9.80 -0.04 3.98
N ARG A 18 10.17 -0.36 2.73
CA ARG A 18 11.26 -1.30 2.41
C ARG A 18 12.58 -0.86 3.02
N ARG A 19 12.91 0.44 2.94
CA ARG A 19 14.14 0.99 3.55
C ARG A 19 14.10 0.89 5.08
N ALA A 20 12.96 1.21 5.69
CA ALA A 20 12.78 1.13 7.13
C ALA A 20 12.95 -0.30 7.65
N ILE A 21 12.32 -1.29 6.99
CA ILE A 21 12.51 -2.72 7.29
C ILE A 21 13.99 -3.12 7.10
N ASN A 22 14.65 -2.60 6.05
CA ASN A 22 16.02 -2.96 5.77
C ASN A 22 17.01 -2.47 6.83
N SER A 23 16.77 -1.28 7.38
CA SER A 23 17.63 -0.60 8.34
C SER A 23 17.17 -0.74 9.80
N ASN A 24 16.11 -1.52 10.07
CA ASN A 24 15.44 -1.61 11.37
C ASN A 24 15.04 -0.23 11.94
N ASP A 25 14.63 0.70 11.08
CA ASP A 25 14.15 2.03 11.48
C ASP A 25 12.66 1.96 11.86
N THR A 26 12.42 1.69 13.14
CA THR A 26 11.08 1.51 13.69
C THR A 26 10.19 2.76 13.61
N ASP A 27 10.77 3.97 13.71
CA ASP A 27 9.99 5.20 13.66
C ASP A 27 9.51 5.52 12.24
N THR A 28 10.36 5.30 11.25
CA THR A 28 9.98 5.44 9.85
C THR A 28 8.99 4.34 9.45
N PHE A 29 9.22 3.10 9.90
CA PHE A 29 8.31 1.98 9.69
C PHE A 29 6.89 2.29 10.21
N ARG A 30 6.76 2.73 11.47
CA ARG A 30 5.47 3.05 12.09
C ARG A 30 4.75 4.18 11.35
N ARG A 31 5.48 5.24 10.96
CA ARG A 31 4.90 6.37 10.23
C ARG A 31 4.40 5.96 8.84
N SER A 32 5.21 5.20 8.10
CA SER A 32 4.85 4.79 6.74
C SER A 32 3.68 3.80 6.72
N THR A 33 3.68 2.80 7.61
CA THR A 33 2.53 1.88 7.75
C THR A 33 1.25 2.59 8.15
N HIS A 34 1.31 3.57 9.07
CA HIS A 34 0.13 4.36 9.45
C HIS A 34 -0.45 5.16 8.28
N LYS A 35 0.41 5.79 7.47
CA LYS A 35 0.00 6.52 6.28
C LYS A 35 -0.63 5.60 5.24
N LEU A 36 0.06 4.50 4.89
CA LEU A 36 -0.44 3.53 3.92
C LEU A 36 -1.81 3.00 4.34
N ARG A 37 -1.98 2.61 5.61
CA ARG A 37 -3.28 2.19 6.15
C ARG A 37 -4.36 3.26 5.98
N GLY A 38 -4.03 4.51 6.30
CA GLY A 38 -4.96 5.65 6.16
C GLY A 38 -5.38 5.86 4.71
N THR A 39 -4.42 5.93 3.79
CA THR A 39 -4.66 6.09 2.36
C THR A 39 -5.51 4.96 1.80
N MET A 40 -5.19 3.70 2.12
CA MET A 40 -5.96 2.53 1.66
C MET A 40 -7.37 2.50 2.27
N GLY A 41 -7.52 2.95 3.51
CA GLY A 41 -8.83 3.09 4.15
C GLY A 41 -9.72 4.16 3.49
N GLN A 42 -9.14 5.29 3.08
CA GLN A 42 -9.88 6.39 2.42
C GLN A 42 -10.47 5.99 1.07
N ILE A 43 -9.81 5.06 0.36
CA ILE A 43 -10.27 4.54 -0.94
C ILE A 43 -11.06 3.24 -0.82
N CYS A 44 -11.43 2.83 0.40
CA CYS A 44 -12.17 1.60 0.67
C CYS A 44 -11.49 0.34 0.11
N ALA A 45 -10.16 0.21 0.27
CA ALA A 45 -9.39 -0.98 -0.12
C ALA A 45 -9.11 -1.90 1.10
N PRO A 46 -10.06 -2.74 1.55
CA PRO A 46 -9.95 -3.48 2.80
C PRO A 46 -8.81 -4.50 2.80
N LEU A 47 -8.54 -5.15 1.67
CA LEU A 47 -7.45 -6.12 1.57
C LEU A 47 -6.07 -5.44 1.68
N ALA A 48 -5.89 -4.28 1.05
CA ALA A 48 -4.68 -3.49 1.21
C ALA A 48 -4.50 -3.03 2.68
N VAL A 49 -5.57 -2.61 3.35
CA VAL A 49 -5.54 -2.28 4.79
C VAL A 49 -5.12 -3.49 5.62
N GLN A 50 -5.67 -4.67 5.35
CA GLN A 50 -5.31 -5.90 6.05
C GLN A 50 -3.82 -6.24 5.86
N LEU A 51 -3.30 -6.17 4.64
CA LEU A 51 -1.89 -6.44 4.35
C LEU A 51 -0.95 -5.48 5.08
N VAL A 52 -1.31 -4.20 5.21
CA VAL A 52 -0.55 -3.23 6.02
C VAL A 52 -0.51 -3.63 7.50
N GLU A 53 -1.62 -4.13 8.06
CA GLU A 53 -1.67 -4.62 9.44
C GLU A 53 -0.83 -5.90 9.62
N GLU A 54 -0.85 -6.80 8.65
CA GLU A 54 -0.02 -8.01 8.65
C GLU A 54 1.48 -7.68 8.61
N ILE A 55 1.88 -6.71 7.79
CA ILE A 55 3.27 -6.19 7.77
C ILE A 55 3.65 -5.63 9.14
N ARG A 56 2.75 -4.84 9.76
CA ARG A 56 2.99 -4.26 11.09
C ARG A 56 3.18 -5.34 12.14
N ASN A 57 2.32 -6.36 12.13
CA ASN A 57 2.41 -7.48 13.07
C ASN A 57 3.71 -8.28 12.85
N ALA A 58 4.07 -8.58 11.61
CA ALA A 58 5.31 -9.28 11.27
C ALA A 58 6.55 -8.54 11.80
N TYR A 59 6.60 -7.22 11.64
CA TYR A 59 7.69 -6.40 12.13
C TYR A 59 7.73 -6.34 13.67
N VAL A 60 6.59 -6.13 14.33
CA VAL A 60 6.52 -6.06 15.81
C VAL A 60 6.91 -7.39 16.47
N HIS A 61 6.55 -8.52 15.84
CA HIS A 61 6.91 -9.84 16.33
C HIS A 61 8.31 -10.31 15.91
N ASN A 62 9.13 -9.41 15.33
CA ASN A 62 10.48 -9.72 14.85
C ASN A 62 10.52 -10.96 13.96
N LEU A 63 9.51 -11.14 13.09
CA LEU A 63 9.57 -12.17 12.06
C LEU A 63 10.76 -11.88 11.14
N GLU A 64 11.25 -12.93 10.48
CA GLU A 64 12.35 -12.80 9.55
C GLU A 64 12.10 -11.66 8.57
N LYS A 65 13.12 -10.81 8.38
CA LYS A 65 13.08 -9.66 7.47
C LYS A 65 12.57 -10.04 6.07
N ALA A 66 12.92 -11.22 5.57
CA ALA A 66 12.45 -11.74 4.29
C ALA A 66 10.92 -11.92 4.26
N THR A 67 10.33 -12.38 5.36
CA THR A 67 8.87 -12.50 5.53
C THR A 67 8.20 -11.12 5.49
N SER A 68 8.74 -10.14 6.23
CA SER A 68 8.21 -8.77 6.21
C SER A 68 8.29 -8.14 4.81
N LEU A 69 9.39 -8.34 4.08
CA LEU A 69 9.54 -7.84 2.71
C LEU A 69 8.59 -8.52 1.72
N LYS A 70 8.38 -9.85 1.84
CA LYS A 70 7.39 -10.57 1.03
C LYS A 70 5.97 -10.01 1.24
N GLN A 71 5.63 -9.62 2.47
CA GLN A 71 4.33 -8.99 2.73
C GLN A 71 4.22 -7.60 2.09
N VAL A 72 5.33 -6.86 1.97
CA VAL A 72 5.36 -5.61 1.19
C VAL A 72 5.11 -5.88 -0.30
N ASP A 73 5.67 -6.95 -0.87
CA ASP A 73 5.41 -7.35 -2.27
C ASP A 73 3.91 -7.67 -2.50
N ASN A 74 3.28 -8.38 -1.55
CA ASN A 74 1.84 -8.66 -1.62
C ASN A 74 1.00 -7.37 -1.57
N LEU A 75 1.39 -6.41 -0.74
CA LEU A 75 0.72 -5.11 -0.64
C LEU A 75 0.85 -4.31 -1.94
N GLU A 76 2.04 -4.30 -2.55
CA GLU A 76 2.28 -3.63 -3.85
C GLU A 76 1.37 -4.20 -4.95
N ALA A 77 1.30 -5.53 -5.06
CA ALA A 77 0.42 -6.19 -6.02
C ALA A 77 -1.07 -5.87 -5.78
N GLU A 78 -1.49 -5.71 -4.53
CA GLU A 78 -2.87 -5.31 -4.22
C GLU A 78 -3.14 -3.84 -4.58
N ILE A 79 -2.19 -2.94 -4.31
CA ILE A 79 -2.29 -1.53 -4.69
C ILE A 79 -2.42 -1.40 -6.21
N ASP A 80 -1.66 -2.16 -6.99
CA ASP A 80 -1.76 -2.16 -8.45
C ASP A 80 -3.13 -2.61 -8.96
N ARG A 81 -3.70 -3.65 -8.33
CA ARG A 81 -5.07 -4.10 -8.63
C ARG A 81 -6.10 -3.01 -8.32
N VAL A 82 -5.99 -2.35 -7.17
CA VAL A 82 -6.89 -1.25 -6.78
C VAL A 82 -6.77 -0.06 -7.74
N CYS A 83 -5.53 0.32 -8.11
CA CYS A 83 -5.31 1.42 -9.05
C CYS A 83 -5.92 1.11 -10.43
N SER A 84 -5.76 -0.12 -10.91
CA SER A 84 -6.34 -0.55 -12.20
C SER A 84 -7.86 -0.47 -12.20
N ALA A 85 -8.52 -0.94 -11.12
CA ALA A 85 -9.96 -0.84 -10.98
C ALA A 85 -10.45 0.61 -10.92
N LEU A 86 -9.69 1.52 -10.28
CA LEU A 86 -10.02 2.95 -10.25
C LEU A 86 -9.91 3.60 -11.64
N ASP A 87 -8.93 3.20 -12.45
CA ASP A 87 -8.75 3.70 -13.81
C ASP A 87 -9.88 3.21 -14.73
N GLU A 88 -10.33 1.95 -14.59
CA GLU A 88 -11.50 1.41 -15.31
C GLU A 88 -12.77 2.20 -14.99
N ILE A 89 -13.07 2.43 -13.70
CA ILE A 89 -14.24 3.20 -13.26
C ILE A 89 -14.16 4.65 -13.79
N ALA A 90 -12.98 5.25 -13.83
CA ALA A 90 -12.78 6.58 -14.39
C ALA A 90 -13.03 6.61 -15.91
N GLY A 91 -12.55 5.60 -16.64
CA GLY A 91 -12.72 5.44 -18.08
C GLY A 91 -14.18 5.22 -18.50
N GLU A 92 -14.94 4.41 -17.76
CA GLU A 92 -16.37 4.17 -18.01
C GLU A 92 -17.20 5.46 -17.85
N ARG A 93 -16.88 6.30 -16.85
CA ARG A 93 -17.56 7.58 -16.64
C ARG A 93 -17.33 8.60 -17.78
N SER A 94 -16.20 8.52 -18.47
CA SER A 94 -15.96 9.34 -19.67
C SER A 94 -16.77 8.90 -20.89
N ASN A 95 -17.10 7.61 -21.01
CA ASN A 95 -17.87 7.07 -22.14
C ASN A 95 -19.40 7.07 -21.94
N GLY A 96 -19.88 7.19 -20.69
CA GLY A 96 -21.31 7.19 -20.35
C GLY A 96 -22.02 8.55 -20.39
N ARG A 97 -21.38 9.62 -20.89
CA ARG A 97 -22.00 10.93 -21.14
C ARG A 97 -22.07 11.18 -22.66
N GLY A 98 -23.01 10.51 -23.32
CA GLY A 98 -23.39 10.72 -24.72
C GLY A 98 -24.89 10.78 -24.85
#